data_AF-A0A316HMY2-F1
#
_entry.id   AF-A0A316HMY2-F1
#
_cell.length_a   1.000
_cell.length_b   1.000
_cell.length_c   1.000
_cell.angle_alpha   90.00
_cell.angle_beta   90.00
_cell.angle_gamma   90.00
#
_symmetry.space_group_name_H-M   'P 1'
#
loop_
_entity.id
_entity.type
_entity.pdbx_description
1 polymer ?
#
loop_
_entity_poly.entity_id
_entity_poly.type
_entity_poly.pdbx_seq_one_letter_code
_entity_poly.pdbx_strand_id
1 'polypeptide(L)'
;MIDLLPDYMYGIGALDSQPLKRGPNYVRSRNSDRWHRPRSGTWYQEGRAAFSYWCGSGTSHGWGQDEIPDVDNLCATCEGRWVGQQENRLIFTPRKALPPTTCPASRSNLFPKDAIRRFICLVCGDEAKVSGGWNRGPYVSVHKTGANLIDPCPHHGWLRLCLHEGRVVCVCTTRDREDLW
;
A
#
# COMPACT_ATOMS: atom_id res chain seq x y z
N MET A 1 -22.03 -8.19 1.48
CA MET A 1 -20.63 -7.91 1.81
C MET A 1 -19.72 -8.90 1.11
N ILE A 2 -18.53 -8.47 0.71
CA ILE A 2 -17.48 -9.33 0.14
C ILE A 2 -16.25 -9.39 1.06
N ASP A 3 -15.53 -10.50 0.97
CA ASP A 3 -14.16 -10.58 1.48
C ASP A 3 -13.24 -9.76 0.55
N LEU A 4 -12.42 -8.93 1.17
CA LEU A 4 -11.49 -8.04 0.47
C LEU A 4 -10.12 -8.69 0.38
N LEU A 5 -9.46 -8.48 -0.76
CA LEU A 5 -8.05 -8.79 -0.88
C LEU A 5 -7.24 -7.84 0.03
N PRO A 6 -6.06 -8.28 0.49
CA PRO A 6 -5.11 -7.39 1.13
C PRO A 6 -4.94 -6.10 0.33
N ASP A 7 -5.00 -4.95 1.01
CA ASP A 7 -4.85 -3.67 0.33
C ASP A 7 -3.39 -3.40 -0.01
N TYR A 8 -3.15 -3.13 -1.29
CA TYR A 8 -1.84 -2.76 -1.81
C TYR A 8 -1.89 -1.30 -2.26
N MET A 9 -2.28 -0.39 -1.37
CA MET A 9 -2.37 1.02 -1.73
C MET A 9 -1.00 1.58 -2.09
N TYR A 10 -0.88 1.99 -3.36
CA TYR A 10 0.13 2.95 -3.81
C TYR A 10 -0.13 4.29 -3.13
N GLY A 11 0.83 4.77 -2.35
CA GLY A 11 0.76 6.09 -1.73
C GLY A 11 1.64 6.16 -0.49
N ILE A 12 2.12 7.35 -0.17
CA ILE A 12 2.70 7.68 1.13
C ILE A 12 1.52 8.19 1.97
N GLY A 13 1.34 7.71 3.20
CA GLY A 13 0.31 8.20 4.13
C GLY A 13 -0.83 7.21 4.35
N ALA A 14 -1.26 6.88 5.56
CA ALA A 14 -0.92 7.39 6.88
C ALA A 14 -0.30 6.26 7.73
N LEU A 15 0.54 6.62 8.70
CA LEU A 15 1.13 5.70 9.69
C LEU A 15 0.05 4.96 10.52
N ASP A 16 -1.22 5.36 10.39
CA ASP A 16 -2.33 4.93 11.24
C ASP A 16 -3.52 4.39 10.45
N SER A 17 -3.27 3.58 9.43
CA SER A 17 -4.31 2.99 8.59
C SER A 17 -4.31 1.47 8.66
N GLN A 18 -5.48 0.84 8.72
CA GLN A 18 -5.65 -0.60 8.92
C GLN A 18 -6.33 -1.25 7.71
N PRO A 19 -5.85 -2.39 7.20
CA PRO A 19 -6.50 -3.07 6.10
C PRO A 19 -7.87 -3.63 6.52
N LEU A 20 -8.88 -3.46 5.67
CA LEU A 20 -10.20 -4.04 5.85
C LEU A 20 -10.21 -5.49 5.34
N LYS A 21 -10.73 -6.42 6.15
CA LYS A 21 -10.94 -7.82 5.74
C LYS A 21 -12.22 -8.01 4.93
N ARG A 22 -13.24 -7.19 5.20
CA ARG A 22 -14.55 -7.23 4.55
C ARG A 22 -15.00 -5.82 4.17
N GLY A 23 -15.85 -5.75 3.15
CA GLY A 23 -16.43 -4.50 2.68
C GLY A 23 -17.78 -4.69 2.00
N PRO A 24 -18.42 -3.59 1.60
CA PRO A 24 -19.64 -3.63 0.80
C PRO A 24 -19.37 -4.33 -0.54
N ASN A 25 -20.39 -4.92 -1.15
CA ASN A 25 -20.24 -5.53 -2.48
C ASN A 25 -19.87 -4.51 -3.55
N TYR A 26 -20.29 -3.26 -3.38
CA TYR A 26 -20.11 -2.18 -4.34
C TYR A 26 -19.84 -0.86 -3.63
N VAL A 27 -19.00 -0.02 -4.23
CA VAL A 27 -18.69 1.33 -3.75
C VAL A 27 -18.82 2.31 -4.89
N ARG A 28 -19.44 3.45 -4.61
CA ARG A 28 -19.51 4.58 -5.54
C ARG A 28 -18.94 5.83 -4.91
N SER A 29 -17.98 6.43 -5.58
CA SER A 29 -17.42 7.73 -5.18
C SER A 29 -18.34 8.85 -5.65
N ARG A 30 -18.26 10.02 -5.00
CA ARG A 30 -19.02 11.22 -5.41
C ARG A 30 -18.75 11.64 -6.86
N ASN A 31 -17.57 11.31 -7.38
CA ASN A 31 -17.12 11.71 -8.71
C ASN A 31 -17.26 10.59 -9.76
N SER A 32 -17.92 9.47 -9.41
CA SER A 32 -18.17 8.38 -10.36
C SER A 32 -19.66 8.20 -10.61
N ASP A 33 -19.99 8.10 -11.89
CA ASP A 33 -21.30 7.73 -12.42
C ASP A 33 -21.63 6.24 -12.23
N ARG A 34 -20.64 5.42 -11.86
CA ARG A 34 -20.73 3.96 -11.80
C ARG A 34 -20.40 3.43 -10.42
N TRP A 35 -21.02 2.31 -10.08
CA TRP A 35 -20.61 1.47 -8.97
C TRP A 35 -19.38 0.64 -9.33
N HIS A 36 -18.44 0.54 -8.39
CA HIS A 36 -17.21 -0.22 -8.54
C HIS A 36 -17.21 -1.39 -7.57
N ARG A 37 -16.63 -2.52 -7.99
CA ARG A 37 -16.29 -3.60 -7.08
C ARG A 37 -15.07 -3.19 -6.25
N PRO A 38 -15.18 -3.11 -4.91
CA PRO A 38 -14.00 -2.97 -4.09
C PRO A 38 -13.17 -4.25 -4.25
N ARG A 39 -11.87 -4.05 -4.40
CA ARG A 39 -10.88 -5.13 -4.41
C ARG A 39 -10.29 -5.27 -3.02
N SER A 40 -9.94 -4.12 -2.45
CA SER A 40 -9.27 -4.00 -1.17
C SER A 40 -9.71 -2.71 -0.51
N GLY A 41 -9.50 -2.60 0.80
CA GLY A 41 -9.88 -1.41 1.54
C GLY A 41 -9.00 -1.17 2.75
N THR A 42 -8.98 0.08 3.16
CA THR A 42 -8.20 0.57 4.29
C THR A 42 -9.09 1.46 5.16
N TRP A 43 -9.08 1.21 6.47
CA TRP A 43 -9.68 2.06 7.48
C TRP A 43 -8.67 3.09 7.98
N TYR A 44 -9.02 4.35 7.90
CA TYR A 44 -8.24 5.46 8.44
C TYR A 44 -8.75 5.83 9.83
N GLN A 45 -7.84 6.22 10.73
CA GLN A 45 -8.16 6.68 12.09
C GLN A 45 -9.19 7.81 12.14
N GLU A 46 -9.30 8.62 11.08
CA GLU A 46 -10.32 9.67 10.94
C GLU A 46 -11.75 9.12 10.78
N GLY A 47 -11.97 7.82 10.97
CA GLY A 47 -13.27 7.17 10.88
C GLY A 47 -13.75 6.99 9.43
N ARG A 48 -12.81 6.82 8.49
CA ARG A 48 -13.12 6.74 7.06
C ARG A 48 -12.55 5.47 6.46
N ALA A 49 -13.37 4.72 5.74
CA ALA A 49 -12.90 3.69 4.84
C ALA A 49 -12.48 4.33 3.50
N ALA A 50 -11.46 3.76 2.89
CA ALA A 50 -11.13 4.04 1.50
C ALA A 50 -10.88 2.73 0.78
N PHE A 51 -11.38 2.62 -0.45
CA PHE A 51 -11.38 1.37 -1.21
C PHE A 51 -10.57 1.53 -2.48
N SER A 52 -9.75 0.52 -2.78
CA SER A 52 -9.16 0.34 -4.10
C SER A 52 -10.06 -0.55 -4.94
N TYR A 53 -10.21 -0.25 -6.23
CA TYR A 53 -11.11 -0.97 -7.12
C TYR A 53 -10.40 -1.94 -8.06
N TRP A 54 -11.15 -2.92 -8.55
CA TRP A 54 -10.67 -3.87 -9.56
C TRP A 54 -10.27 -3.22 -10.89
N CYS A 55 -10.90 -2.10 -11.26
CA CYS A 55 -10.56 -1.34 -12.46
C CYS A 55 -9.22 -0.58 -12.36
N GLY A 56 -8.63 -0.45 -11.16
CA GLY A 56 -7.37 0.24 -10.94
C GLY A 56 -7.50 1.75 -10.70
N SER A 57 -8.72 2.31 -10.76
CA SER A 57 -8.99 3.67 -10.27
C SER A 57 -8.60 3.73 -8.79
N GLY A 58 -7.84 4.78 -8.44
CA GLY A 58 -7.23 4.95 -7.12
C GLY A 58 -8.23 4.95 -5.96
N THR A 59 -7.66 4.97 -4.76
CA THR A 59 -8.44 4.85 -3.52
C THR A 59 -9.49 5.93 -3.40
N SER A 60 -10.73 5.54 -3.16
CA SER A 60 -11.83 6.48 -3.01
C SER A 60 -12.54 6.28 -1.68
N HIS A 61 -12.89 7.41 -1.07
CA HIS A 61 -13.97 7.49 -0.10
C HIS A 61 -15.29 7.53 -0.87
N GLY A 62 -16.27 6.74 -0.46
CA GLY A 62 -17.51 6.59 -1.21
C GLY A 62 -18.58 5.90 -0.38
N TRP A 63 -19.80 5.91 -0.92
CA TRP A 63 -20.92 5.17 -0.34
C TRP A 63 -20.79 3.69 -0.73
N GLY A 64 -20.86 2.83 0.28
CA GLY A 64 -20.82 1.39 0.13
C GLY A 64 -22.22 0.80 0.20
N GLN A 65 -22.56 -0.11 -0.70
CA GLN A 65 -23.81 -0.87 -0.66
C GLN A 65 -23.57 -2.33 -1.07
N ASP A 66 -24.42 -3.22 -0.56
CA ASP A 66 -24.37 -4.64 -0.91
C ASP A 66 -25.18 -4.96 -2.17
N GLU A 67 -26.16 -4.13 -2.49
CA GLU A 67 -26.98 -4.20 -3.69
C GLU A 67 -26.95 -2.87 -4.42
N ILE A 68 -27.04 -2.90 -5.75
CA ILE A 68 -27.07 -1.71 -6.59
C ILE A 68 -28.53 -1.49 -7.02
N PRO A 69 -29.04 -0.25 -6.95
CA PRO A 69 -30.34 0.07 -7.52
C PRO A 69 -30.40 -0.29 -9.01
N ASP A 70 -31.50 -0.89 -9.48
CA ASP A 70 -31.64 -1.37 -10.87
C ASP A 70 -31.35 -0.33 -11.97
N VAL A 71 -31.44 0.95 -11.63
CA VAL A 71 -31.24 2.09 -12.53
C VAL A 71 -29.77 2.53 -12.66
N ASP A 72 -28.87 2.02 -11.82
CA ASP A 72 -27.50 2.46 -11.73
C ASP A 72 -26.53 1.58 -12.52
N ASN A 73 -25.46 2.19 -13.04
CA ASN A 73 -24.49 1.49 -13.88
C ASN A 73 -23.35 0.85 -13.07
N LEU A 74 -22.93 -0.33 -13.50
CA LEU A 74 -21.75 -1.04 -13.00
C LEU A 74 -20.50 -0.75 -13.84
N CYS A 75 -19.35 -0.66 -13.18
CA CYS A 75 -18.07 -0.67 -13.88
C CYS A 75 -17.79 -2.06 -14.44
N ALA A 76 -17.99 -2.25 -15.75
CA ALA A 76 -17.74 -3.53 -16.44
C ALA A 76 -16.33 -4.10 -16.20
N THR A 77 -15.31 -3.24 -16.15
CA THR A 77 -13.92 -3.67 -15.85
C THR A 77 -13.79 -4.22 -14.43
N CYS A 78 -14.49 -3.63 -13.47
CA CYS A 78 -14.49 -4.13 -12.09
C CYS A 78 -15.16 -5.50 -12.02
N GLU A 79 -16.33 -5.64 -12.63
CA GLU A 79 -17.10 -6.89 -12.60
C GLU A 79 -16.35 -8.02 -13.32
N GLY A 80 -15.88 -7.78 -14.54
CA GLY A 80 -15.17 -8.80 -15.32
C GLY A 80 -13.88 -9.29 -14.65
N ARG A 81 -13.14 -8.40 -13.96
CA ARG A 81 -11.93 -8.79 -13.23
C ARG A 81 -12.24 -9.53 -11.92
N TRP A 82 -13.29 -9.12 -11.20
CA TRP A 82 -13.73 -9.80 -9.99
C TRP A 82 -14.22 -11.22 -10.32
N VAL A 83 -15.14 -11.36 -11.27
CA VAL A 83 -15.61 -12.67 -11.76
C VAL A 83 -14.45 -13.52 -12.26
N GLY A 84 -13.55 -12.95 -13.07
CA GLY A 84 -12.37 -13.65 -13.56
C GLY A 84 -11.45 -14.17 -12.46
N GLN A 85 -11.31 -13.46 -11.34
CA GLN A 85 -10.55 -13.95 -10.19
C GLN A 85 -11.26 -15.10 -9.45
N GLN A 86 -12.59 -15.06 -9.34
CA GLN A 86 -13.38 -16.11 -8.70
C GLN A 86 -13.40 -17.40 -9.52
N GLU A 87 -13.64 -17.29 -10.84
CA GLU A 87 -13.86 -18.44 -11.71
C GLU A 87 -12.56 -19.03 -12.25
N ASN A 88 -11.62 -18.18 -12.66
CA ASN A 88 -10.43 -18.58 -13.41
C ASN A 88 -9.15 -18.54 -12.58
N ARG A 89 -9.26 -18.36 -11.25
CA ARG A 89 -8.14 -18.21 -10.30
C ARG A 89 -7.11 -17.17 -10.77
N LEU A 90 -7.55 -16.15 -11.50
CA LEU A 90 -6.66 -15.12 -12.02
C LEU A 90 -6.01 -14.38 -10.85
N ILE A 91 -4.67 -14.40 -10.83
CA ILE A 91 -3.92 -13.73 -9.77
C ILE A 91 -3.81 -12.26 -10.14
N PHE A 92 -4.54 -11.42 -9.41
CA PHE A 92 -4.33 -9.98 -9.46
C PHE A 92 -3.26 -9.59 -8.46
N THR A 93 -2.01 -9.93 -8.75
CA THR A 93 -0.87 -9.47 -7.94
C THR A 93 -0.54 -8.05 -8.37
N PRO A 94 -0.72 -7.02 -7.52
CA PRO A 94 -0.10 -5.74 -7.81
C PRO A 94 1.41 -5.96 -7.92
N ARG A 95 2.02 -5.20 -8.82
CA ARG A 95 3.37 -5.28 -9.42
C ARG A 95 4.60 -5.44 -8.48
N LYS A 96 4.51 -6.13 -7.34
CA LYS A 96 5.52 -6.12 -6.27
C LYS A 96 5.83 -7.49 -5.64
N ALA A 97 5.44 -8.59 -6.27
CA ALA A 97 6.00 -9.90 -5.87
C ALA A 97 7.51 -9.98 -6.10
N LEU A 98 8.04 -9.17 -7.02
CA LEU A 98 9.48 -9.06 -7.25
C LEU A 98 10.07 -7.92 -6.42
N PRO A 99 11.28 -8.10 -5.86
CA PRO A 99 12.07 -7.02 -5.27
C PRO A 99 12.11 -5.81 -6.21
N PRO A 100 11.89 -4.58 -5.71
CA PRO A 100 11.99 -3.39 -6.54
C PRO A 100 13.44 -3.25 -7.04
N THR A 101 13.65 -2.68 -8.22
CA THR A 101 15.00 -2.43 -8.74
C THR A 101 15.72 -1.33 -7.96
N THR A 102 14.95 -0.40 -7.40
CA THR A 102 15.42 0.73 -6.59
C THR A 102 15.04 0.48 -5.14
N CYS A 103 15.97 0.73 -4.21
CA CYS A 103 15.73 0.48 -2.79
C CYS A 103 14.53 1.31 -2.30
N PRO A 104 13.57 0.71 -1.58
CA PRO A 104 12.42 1.41 -0.97
C PRO A 104 12.80 2.55 -0.02
N ALA A 105 13.96 2.43 0.64
CA ALA A 105 14.47 3.48 1.52
C ALA A 105 15.00 4.69 0.73
N SER A 106 15.23 4.58 -0.58
CA SER A 106 15.77 5.67 -1.39
C SER A 106 14.92 6.93 -1.21
N ARG A 107 15.55 8.03 -0.78
CA ARG A 107 14.90 9.33 -0.49
C ARG A 107 13.93 9.33 0.71
N SER A 108 14.05 8.38 1.63
CA SER A 108 13.29 8.32 2.89
C SER A 108 14.17 8.69 4.10
N ASN A 109 13.56 8.70 5.28
CA ASN A 109 14.23 8.84 6.58
C ASN A 109 14.78 7.51 7.13
N LEU A 110 14.78 6.42 6.36
CA LEU A 110 15.25 5.09 6.78
C LEU A 110 16.79 4.93 6.72
N PHE A 111 17.50 6.03 6.94
CA PHE A 111 18.96 6.09 7.04
C PHE A 111 19.35 6.75 8.37
N PRO A 112 19.68 6.00 9.42
CA PRO A 112 20.30 6.56 10.59
C PRO A 112 21.69 7.05 10.20
N LYS A 113 22.05 8.19 10.79
CA LYS A 113 23.41 8.67 10.79
C LYS A 113 24.14 7.95 11.92
N ASP A 114 25.20 7.21 11.61
CA ASP A 114 26.05 6.64 12.65
C ASP A 114 26.95 7.71 13.30
N ALA A 115 27.68 7.32 14.36
CA ALA A 115 28.60 8.20 15.08
C ALA A 115 29.74 8.76 14.20
N ILE A 116 30.01 8.14 13.03
CA ILE A 116 31.10 8.46 12.11
C ILE A 116 30.57 9.08 10.80
N ARG A 117 29.30 9.53 10.77
CA ARG A 117 28.63 10.13 9.61
C ARG A 117 28.47 9.21 8.39
N ARG A 118 28.51 7.90 8.56
CA ARG A 118 28.04 6.94 7.55
C ARG A 118 26.53 6.82 7.66
N PHE A 119 25.89 6.65 6.51
CA PHE A 119 24.46 6.46 6.41
C PHE A 119 24.23 5.00 6.05
N ILE A 120 23.65 4.23 6.94
CA ILE A 120 23.33 2.82 6.67
C ILE A 120 21.90 2.73 6.20
N CYS A 121 21.66 2.06 5.07
CA CYS A 121 20.30 1.79 4.61
C CYS A 121 19.64 0.76 5.53
N LEU A 122 18.65 1.14 6.33
CA LEU A 122 18.00 0.17 7.22
C LEU A 122 17.16 -0.89 6.49
N VAL A 123 16.87 -0.67 5.21
CA VAL A 123 16.10 -1.60 4.38
C VAL A 123 16.99 -2.66 3.72
N CYS A 124 18.26 -2.36 3.47
CA CYS A 124 19.18 -3.25 2.77
C CYS A 124 20.44 -3.61 3.57
N GLY A 125 20.68 -2.98 4.71
CA GLY A 125 21.93 -3.10 5.48
C GLY A 125 23.16 -2.46 4.81
N ASP A 126 23.03 -2.02 3.56
CA ASP A 126 24.15 -1.47 2.78
C ASP A 126 24.54 -0.07 3.24
N GLU A 127 25.84 0.21 3.20
CA GLU A 127 26.34 1.58 3.37
C GLU A 127 25.91 2.44 2.17
N ALA A 128 25.16 3.50 2.46
CA ALA A 128 24.62 4.36 1.45
C ALA A 128 25.61 5.47 1.12
N LYS A 129 25.85 5.67 -0.17
CA LYS A 129 26.66 6.80 -0.64
C LYS A 129 25.95 8.11 -0.31
N VAL A 130 26.70 9.05 0.25
CA VAL A 130 26.24 10.42 0.45
C VAL A 130 26.62 11.23 -0.77
N SER A 131 25.64 11.88 -1.38
CA SER A 131 25.87 12.86 -2.44
C SER A 131 25.59 14.26 -1.92
N GLY A 132 26.39 15.23 -2.37
CA GLY A 132 26.20 16.65 -2.13
C GLY A 132 26.30 17.39 -3.45
N GLY A 133 25.37 18.30 -3.71
CA GLY A 133 25.49 19.27 -4.80
C GLY A 133 26.07 20.56 -4.24
N TRP A 134 26.66 21.40 -5.11
CA TRP A 134 27.28 22.67 -4.71
C TRP A 134 26.37 23.59 -3.86
N ASN A 135 25.03 23.46 -4.00
CA ASN A 135 24.00 24.19 -3.26
C ASN A 135 22.96 23.31 -2.54
N ARG A 136 23.19 22.01 -2.37
CA ARG A 136 22.30 21.11 -1.61
C ARG A 136 23.09 20.41 -0.52
N GLY A 137 22.62 20.52 0.73
CA GLY A 137 23.15 19.77 1.85
C GLY A 137 23.23 18.26 1.55
N PRO A 138 24.06 17.51 2.30
CA PRO A 138 24.28 16.09 2.03
C PRO A 138 22.97 15.33 2.06
N TYR A 139 22.70 14.54 1.01
CA TYR A 139 21.56 13.65 0.93
C TYR A 139 22.03 12.25 0.56
N VAL A 140 21.31 11.24 1.02
CA VAL A 140 21.61 9.86 0.71
C VAL A 140 21.19 9.56 -0.73
N SER A 141 22.12 9.07 -1.55
CA SER A 141 21.89 8.79 -2.96
C SER A 141 20.81 7.71 -3.14
N VAL A 142 20.05 7.81 -4.23
CA VAL A 142 19.21 6.70 -4.71
C VAL A 142 20.13 5.52 -5.02
N HIS A 143 19.80 4.33 -4.51
CA HIS A 143 20.59 3.13 -4.76
C HIS A 143 19.72 1.95 -5.21
N LYS A 144 20.37 0.97 -5.86
CA LYS A 144 19.72 -0.31 -6.20
C LYS A 144 19.39 -1.07 -4.93
N THR A 145 18.35 -1.88 -4.99
CA THR A 145 18.02 -2.82 -3.92
C THR A 145 19.20 -3.75 -3.65
N GLY A 146 19.61 -3.81 -2.39
CA GLY A 146 20.73 -4.62 -1.92
C GLY A 146 20.38 -6.09 -1.76
N ALA A 147 21.39 -6.92 -1.55
CA ALA A 147 21.22 -8.35 -1.33
C ALA A 147 20.48 -8.67 -0.01
N ASN A 148 20.62 -7.81 1.00
CA ASN A 148 19.96 -7.98 2.30
C ASN A 148 18.69 -7.13 2.42
N LEU A 149 17.95 -6.99 1.32
CA LEU A 149 16.61 -6.39 1.34
C LEU A 149 15.74 -7.13 2.36
N ILE A 150 15.13 -6.42 3.31
CA ILE A 150 14.18 -7.02 4.26
C ILE A 150 13.04 -7.75 3.53
N ASP A 151 12.45 -8.74 4.19
CA ASP A 151 11.32 -9.47 3.59
C ASP A 151 10.13 -8.52 3.29
N PRO A 152 9.41 -8.77 2.18
CA PRO A 152 8.24 -7.99 1.86
C PRO A 152 7.13 -8.24 2.89
N CYS A 153 6.39 -7.19 3.24
CA CYS A 153 5.12 -7.37 3.93
C CYS A 153 4.19 -8.23 3.06
N PRO A 154 3.53 -9.28 3.62
CA PRO A 154 2.56 -10.09 2.87
C PRO A 154 1.44 -9.27 2.21
N HIS A 155 1.10 -8.12 2.81
CA HIS A 155 0.01 -7.25 2.39
C HIS A 155 0.48 -6.06 1.55
N HIS A 156 1.64 -5.47 1.85
CA HIS A 156 2.08 -4.21 1.22
C HIS A 156 3.38 -4.33 0.41
N GLY A 157 4.03 -5.50 0.41
CA GLY A 157 5.37 -5.67 -0.11
C GLY A 157 6.35 -4.70 0.57
N TRP A 158 7.10 -3.96 -0.25
CA TRP A 158 8.04 -2.93 0.23
C TRP A 158 7.50 -1.49 0.16
N LEU A 159 6.19 -1.29 0.04
CA LEU A 159 5.62 0.05 -0.17
C LEU A 159 5.50 0.92 1.07
N ARG A 160 5.22 0.27 2.21
CA ARG A 160 4.75 0.94 3.42
C ARG A 160 5.72 0.66 4.56
N LEU A 161 6.99 0.92 4.32
CA LEU A 161 8.04 0.71 5.33
C LEU A 161 8.15 1.94 6.23
N CYS A 162 8.29 1.73 7.53
CA CYS A 162 8.55 2.77 8.51
C CYS A 162 9.59 2.28 9.53
N LEU A 163 10.17 3.23 10.28
CA LEU A 163 10.99 2.92 11.43
C LEU A 163 10.10 2.81 12.66
N HIS A 164 10.08 1.65 13.31
CA HIS A 164 9.35 1.41 14.54
C HIS A 164 10.28 0.69 15.53
N GLU A 165 10.44 1.25 16.73
CA GLU A 165 11.31 0.68 17.78
C GLU A 165 12.72 0.29 17.29
N GLY A 166 13.30 1.14 16.42
CA GLY A 166 14.64 0.92 15.87
C GLY A 166 14.74 -0.13 14.74
N ARG A 167 13.62 -0.71 14.31
CA ARG A 167 13.56 -1.69 13.21
C ARG A 167 12.75 -1.14 12.04
N VAL A 168 13.12 -1.51 10.82
CA VAL A 168 12.27 -1.25 9.66
C VAL A 168 11.23 -2.34 9.57
N VAL A 169 9.98 -1.93 9.62
CA VAL A 169 8.83 -2.82 9.53
C VAL A 169 7.82 -2.22 8.57
N CYS A 170 6.78 -3.00 8.24
CA CYS A 170 5.65 -2.43 7.55
C CYS A 170 4.75 -1.68 8.52
N VAL A 171 4.19 -0.55 8.09
CA VAL A 171 3.23 0.24 8.88
C VAL A 171 2.07 -0.61 9.42
N CYS A 172 1.67 -1.69 8.76
CA CYS A 172 0.58 -2.54 9.26
C CYS A 172 0.97 -3.48 10.40
N THR A 173 2.26 -3.66 10.71
CA THR A 173 2.74 -4.53 11.80
C THR A 173 3.03 -3.76 13.09
N THR A 174 2.85 -2.45 13.11
CA THR A 174 3.16 -1.59 14.27
C THR A 174 2.00 -1.43 15.24
N ARG A 175 0.90 -2.19 15.07
CA ARG A 175 -0.28 -2.14 15.95
C ARG A 175 -0.85 -3.53 16.16
N ASP A 176 -0.62 -4.07 17.35
CA ASP A 176 -1.40 -5.18 17.91
C ASP A 176 -2.79 -4.64 18.27
N ARG A 177 -3.83 -4.99 17.49
CA ARG A 177 -5.22 -4.92 17.96
C ARG A 177 -6.03 -6.04 17.32
N GLU A 178 -6.26 -7.09 18.11
CA GLU A 178 -7.15 -8.20 17.80
C GLU A 178 -8.65 -7.82 17.91
N ASP A 179 -8.98 -6.62 18.41
CA ASP A 179 -10.33 -6.31 18.89
C ASP A 179 -11.00 -5.09 18.22
N LEU A 180 -11.16 -5.08 16.89
CA LEU A 180 -12.04 -4.10 16.23
C LEU A 180 -12.94 -4.78 15.18
N TRP A 181 -14.05 -5.30 15.68
CA TRP A 181 -15.34 -5.42 15.00
C TRP A 181 -16.39 -4.81 15.91
#